data_AF-A0A7U9SWQ5-F1
#
_entry.id   AF-A0A7U9SWQ5-F1
#
_cell.length_a   1.000
_cell.length_b   1.000
_cell.length_c   1.000
_cell.angle_alpha   90.00
_cell.angle_beta   90.00
_cell.angle_gamma   90.00
#
_symmetry.space_group_name_H-M   'P 1'
#
loop_
_entity.id
_entity.type
_entity.pdbx_description
1 polymer ?
#
loop_
_entity_poly.entity_id
_entity_poly.type
_entity_poly.pdbx_seq_one_letter_code
_entity_poly.pdbx_strand_id
1 'polypeptide(L)'
;MKNKKGTLYISGVIAIIGIVGFIILQFRCYELIGISGGTEFLSNLKQLGIVITSGLFTSALVTFLISAVEYRNERVEALENMYLTAEDLEREFLKIKYFLPDEPKELVQSVLGELDNNESDMRFNKHLAEGTAKFENQQKADEVYSRNYMKLDYDAQNAFRDYVWQNTDERTKEVYKEPFQIKEYLDEECKKKIEKYSRQLEDAMRSFLRFQEVRTNALTAVYGEMDFLFANKSIRNRIYEKLYQRLLNEVRLIKEKNFHFQLYFDGKGGNRAVQCSFIWELQDSLLSEDENCYYQQFSFDLAVEMVQVLVYANGNANMGEFPEKNRYMLCTKPGYYQRLQKQWEEDNGENDEREDN
;
A
#
# COMPACT_ATOMS: atom_id res chain seq x y z
N MET A 1 -28.13 -7.72 -6.35
CA MET A 1 -27.61 -9.07 -6.70
C MET A 1 -28.49 -10.26 -6.33
N LYS A 2 -28.83 -10.51 -5.04
CA LYS A 2 -29.55 -11.75 -4.63
C LYS A 2 -30.85 -12.03 -5.38
N ASN A 3 -31.70 -11.02 -5.57
CA ASN A 3 -32.99 -11.18 -6.25
C ASN A 3 -32.81 -11.53 -7.74
N LYS A 4 -31.91 -10.81 -8.44
CA LYS A 4 -31.62 -11.05 -9.87
C LYS A 4 -30.96 -12.41 -10.11
N LYS A 5 -30.08 -12.84 -9.20
CA LYS A 5 -29.51 -14.19 -9.19
C LYS A 5 -30.58 -15.27 -9.10
N GLY A 6 -31.56 -15.09 -8.21
CA GLY A 6 -32.72 -15.97 -8.08
C GLY A 6 -33.55 -16.03 -9.35
N THR A 7 -33.90 -14.88 -9.93
CA THR A 7 -34.67 -14.79 -11.18
C THR A 7 -33.94 -15.46 -12.35
N LEU A 8 -32.63 -15.22 -12.49
CA LEU A 8 -31.80 -15.83 -13.53
C LEU A 8 -31.77 -17.36 -13.40
N TYR A 9 -31.61 -17.88 -12.18
CA TYR A 9 -31.60 -19.32 -11.93
C TYR A 9 -32.96 -19.96 -12.22
N ILE A 10 -34.04 -19.38 -11.68
CA ILE A 10 -35.40 -19.91 -11.82
C ILE A 10 -35.85 -19.89 -13.29
N SER A 11 -35.65 -18.77 -13.99
CA SER A 11 -35.98 -18.66 -15.43
C SER A 11 -35.16 -19.62 -16.29
N GLY A 12 -33.88 -19.83 -15.98
CA GLY A 12 -33.04 -20.83 -16.66
C GLY A 12 -33.57 -22.25 -16.48
N VAL A 13 -33.94 -22.64 -15.26
CA VAL A 13 -34.51 -23.97 -14.96
C VAL A 13 -35.84 -24.17 -15.68
N ILE A 14 -36.73 -23.17 -15.66
CA ILE A 14 -38.03 -23.26 -16.36
C ILE A 14 -37.84 -23.38 -17.87
N ALA A 15 -36.89 -22.64 -18.46
CA ALA A 15 -36.56 -22.75 -19.87
C ALA A 15 -36.06 -24.15 -20.23
N ILE A 16 -35.20 -24.76 -19.41
CA ILE A 16 -34.70 -26.13 -19.60
C ILE A 16 -35.85 -27.15 -19.51
N ILE A 17 -36.73 -27.04 -18.52
CA ILE A 17 -37.89 -27.93 -18.39
C ILE A 17 -38.82 -27.79 -19.60
N GLY A 18 -39.08 -26.55 -20.03
CA GLY A 18 -39.91 -26.25 -21.20
C GLY A 18 -39.36 -26.86 -22.48
N ILE A 19 -38.05 -26.69 -22.76
CA ILE A 19 -37.44 -27.23 -24.00
C ILE A 19 -37.35 -28.77 -23.97
N VAL A 20 -37.02 -29.37 -22.82
CA VAL A 20 -36.99 -30.84 -22.68
C VAL A 20 -38.39 -31.42 -22.86
N GLY A 21 -39.40 -30.84 -22.21
CA GLY A 21 -40.79 -31.25 -22.38
C GLY A 21 -41.28 -31.12 -23.82
N PHE A 22 -40.94 -30.01 -24.49
CA PHE A 22 -41.24 -29.79 -25.89
C PHE A 22 -40.61 -30.84 -26.80
N ILE A 23 -39.31 -31.14 -26.61
CA ILE A 23 -38.58 -32.16 -27.40
C ILE A 23 -39.21 -33.55 -27.21
N ILE A 24 -39.48 -33.95 -25.96
CA ILE A 24 -40.07 -35.25 -25.64
C ILE A 24 -41.43 -35.42 -26.33
N LEU A 25 -42.28 -34.38 -26.29
CA LEU A 25 -43.60 -34.42 -26.90
C LEU A 25 -43.54 -34.36 -28.43
N GLN A 26 -42.74 -33.46 -28.99
CA GLN A 26 -42.62 -33.25 -30.43
C GLN A 26 -42.13 -34.50 -31.15
N PHE A 27 -41.02 -35.08 -30.65
CA PHE A 27 -40.38 -36.27 -31.23
C PHE A 27 -40.95 -37.60 -30.73
N ARG A 28 -42.04 -37.56 -29.96
CA ARG A 28 -42.70 -38.76 -29.42
C ARG A 28 -41.75 -39.67 -28.64
N CYS A 29 -40.79 -39.09 -27.90
CA CYS A 29 -39.83 -39.87 -27.13
C CYS A 29 -40.49 -40.76 -26.07
N TYR A 30 -41.75 -40.47 -25.69
CA TYR A 30 -42.56 -41.32 -24.81
C TYR A 30 -42.96 -42.67 -25.45
N GLU A 31 -42.94 -42.80 -26.78
CA GLU A 31 -43.20 -44.08 -27.46
C GLU A 31 -42.04 -45.06 -27.21
N LEU A 32 -40.82 -44.56 -26.96
CA LEU A 32 -39.64 -45.38 -26.61
C LEU A 32 -39.74 -46.05 -25.23
N ILE A 33 -40.59 -45.52 -24.34
CA ILE A 33 -40.84 -46.08 -22.99
C ILE A 33 -42.17 -46.86 -22.93
N GLY A 34 -42.76 -47.20 -24.08
CA GLY A 34 -43.91 -48.11 -24.17
C GLY A 34 -45.29 -47.44 -24.13
N ILE A 35 -45.38 -46.11 -24.22
CA ILE A 35 -46.67 -45.40 -24.26
C ILE A 35 -47.09 -45.22 -25.73
N SER A 36 -47.97 -46.09 -26.24
CA SER A 36 -48.47 -46.04 -27.62
C SER A 36 -49.63 -45.06 -27.79
N GLY A 37 -49.44 -44.01 -28.60
CA GLY A 37 -50.47 -43.00 -28.90
C GLY A 37 -51.43 -43.46 -30.01
N GLY A 38 -52.49 -44.17 -29.63
CA GLY A 38 -53.50 -44.66 -30.58
C GLY A 38 -54.87 -43.97 -30.53
N THR A 39 -55.13 -43.10 -29.54
CA THR A 39 -56.45 -42.48 -29.33
C THR A 39 -56.45 -40.99 -29.64
N GLU A 40 -57.56 -40.47 -30.16
CA GLU A 40 -57.78 -39.05 -30.44
C GLU A 40 -57.55 -38.17 -29.19
N PHE A 41 -57.94 -38.67 -28.02
CA PHE A 41 -57.69 -38.03 -26.73
C PHE A 41 -56.19 -37.81 -26.45
N LEU A 42 -55.34 -38.82 -26.67
CA LEU A 42 -53.89 -38.71 -26.46
C LEU A 42 -53.25 -37.75 -27.47
N SER A 43 -53.77 -37.67 -28.69
CA SER A 43 -53.32 -36.71 -29.70
C SER A 43 -53.63 -35.25 -29.29
N ASN A 44 -54.83 -34.99 -28.79
CA ASN A 44 -55.23 -33.67 -28.32
C ASN A 44 -54.46 -33.25 -27.05
N LEU A 45 -54.24 -34.19 -26.13
CA LEU A 45 -53.43 -33.94 -24.92
C LEU A 45 -51.97 -33.63 -25.27
N LYS A 46 -51.41 -34.32 -26.27
CA LYS A 46 -50.07 -34.02 -26.81
C LYS A 46 -50.02 -32.59 -27.37
N GLN A 47 -50.97 -32.21 -28.22
CA GLN A 47 -51.00 -30.85 -28.79
C GLN A 47 -51.08 -29.77 -27.71
N LEU A 48 -51.93 -29.98 -26.70
CA LEU A 48 -52.02 -29.10 -25.53
C LEU A 48 -50.67 -29.01 -24.79
N GLY A 49 -50.02 -30.16 -24.55
CA GLY A 49 -48.71 -30.22 -23.91
C GLY A 49 -47.63 -29.48 -24.71
N ILE A 50 -47.64 -29.57 -26.04
CA ILE A 50 -46.72 -28.83 -26.92
C ILE A 50 -46.94 -27.32 -26.79
N VAL A 51 -48.19 -26.85 -26.79
CA VAL A 51 -48.51 -25.42 -26.62
C VAL A 51 -48.06 -24.92 -25.25
N ILE A 52 -48.31 -25.68 -24.18
CA ILE A 52 -47.90 -25.31 -22.81
C ILE A 52 -46.37 -25.28 -22.69
N THR A 53 -45.67 -26.34 -23.12
CA THR A 53 -44.21 -26.43 -23.00
C THR A 53 -43.48 -25.39 -23.85
N SER A 54 -43.97 -25.11 -25.06
CA SER A 54 -43.43 -24.04 -25.92
C SER A 54 -43.69 -22.63 -25.37
N GLY A 55 -44.87 -22.39 -24.79
CA GLY A 55 -45.19 -21.13 -24.11
C GLY A 55 -44.33 -20.91 -22.85
N LEU A 56 -44.12 -21.96 -22.06
CA LEU A 56 -43.22 -21.93 -20.89
C LEU A 56 -41.77 -21.66 -21.30
N PHE A 57 -41.29 -22.35 -22.35
CA PHE A 57 -39.94 -22.14 -22.85
C PHE A 57 -39.73 -20.70 -23.35
N THR A 58 -40.60 -20.20 -24.22
CA THR A 58 -40.43 -18.87 -24.84
C THR A 58 -40.48 -17.75 -23.81
N SER A 59 -41.46 -17.78 -22.89
CA SER A 59 -41.58 -16.81 -21.81
C SER A 59 -40.38 -16.84 -20.86
N ALA A 60 -39.99 -18.03 -20.38
CA ALA A 60 -38.84 -18.18 -19.48
C ALA A 60 -37.52 -17.80 -20.14
N LEU A 61 -37.34 -18.08 -21.44
CA LEU A 61 -36.14 -17.70 -22.18
C LEU A 61 -35.99 -16.17 -22.28
N VAL A 62 -37.07 -15.45 -22.58
CA VAL A 62 -37.04 -13.98 -22.62
C VAL A 62 -36.70 -13.41 -21.24
N THR A 63 -37.35 -13.91 -20.18
CA THR A 63 -37.03 -13.50 -18.79
C THR A 63 -35.59 -13.82 -18.42
N PHE A 64 -35.07 -14.98 -18.84
CA PHE A 64 -33.68 -15.37 -18.62
C PHE A 64 -32.71 -14.41 -19.29
N LEU A 65 -32.95 -14.04 -20.55
CA LEU A 65 -32.10 -13.10 -21.29
C LEU A 65 -32.06 -11.72 -20.63
N ILE A 66 -33.22 -11.17 -20.25
CA ILE A 66 -33.31 -9.89 -19.52
C ILE A 66 -32.54 -9.99 -18.20
N SER A 67 -32.81 -11.03 -17.41
CA SER A 67 -32.16 -11.26 -16.11
C SER A 67 -30.64 -11.43 -16.25
N ALA A 68 -30.17 -12.03 -17.36
CA ALA A 68 -28.75 -12.24 -17.62
C ALA A 68 -28.04 -10.91 -17.89
N VAL A 69 -28.65 -10.01 -18.66
CA VAL A 69 -28.14 -8.66 -18.91
C VAL A 69 -28.13 -7.85 -17.61
N GLU A 70 -29.24 -7.84 -16.86
CA GLU A 70 -29.29 -7.10 -15.60
C GLU A 70 -28.31 -7.63 -14.55
N TYR A 71 -28.15 -8.95 -14.47
CA TYR A 71 -27.16 -9.58 -13.59
C TYR A 71 -25.73 -9.21 -14.01
N ARG A 72 -25.43 -9.17 -15.31
CA ARG A 72 -24.13 -8.72 -15.81
C ARG A 72 -23.85 -7.28 -15.39
N ASN A 73 -24.82 -6.38 -15.57
CA ASN A 73 -24.67 -4.97 -15.20
C ASN A 73 -24.41 -4.80 -13.70
N GLU A 74 -25.19 -5.47 -12.84
CA GLU A 74 -24.93 -5.41 -11.39
C GLU A 74 -23.57 -6.00 -10.99
N ARG A 75 -23.13 -7.06 -11.66
CA ARG A 75 -21.80 -7.63 -11.41
C ARG A 75 -20.70 -6.66 -11.78
N VAL A 76 -20.83 -5.96 -12.92
CA VAL A 76 -19.87 -4.94 -13.36
C VAL A 76 -19.86 -3.79 -12.35
N GLU A 77 -21.03 -3.26 -12.00
CA GLU A 77 -21.19 -2.17 -11.03
C GLU A 77 -20.56 -2.51 -9.66
N ALA A 78 -20.76 -3.73 -9.15
CA ALA A 78 -20.15 -4.16 -7.88
C ALA A 78 -18.60 -4.21 -7.94
N LEU A 79 -18.04 -4.62 -9.08
CA LEU A 79 -16.59 -4.67 -9.28
C LEU A 79 -16.00 -3.28 -9.52
N GLU A 80 -16.69 -2.41 -10.26
CA GLU A 80 -16.33 -1.01 -10.45
C GLU A 80 -16.36 -0.24 -9.12
N ASN A 81 -17.38 -0.47 -8.28
CA ASN A 81 -17.44 0.13 -6.95
C ASN A 81 -16.28 -0.34 -6.06
N MET A 82 -15.88 -1.62 -6.14
CA MET A 82 -14.69 -2.11 -5.45
C MET A 82 -13.41 -1.43 -5.96
N TYR A 83 -13.27 -1.28 -7.28
CA TYR A 83 -12.16 -0.57 -7.91
C TYR A 83 -12.08 0.89 -7.41
N LEU A 84 -13.16 1.66 -7.54
CA LEU A 84 -13.21 3.07 -7.18
C LEU A 84 -12.89 3.29 -5.69
N THR A 85 -13.46 2.43 -4.83
CA THR A 85 -13.22 2.54 -3.38
C THR A 85 -11.79 2.17 -3.00
N ALA A 86 -11.18 1.22 -3.71
CA ALA A 86 -9.77 0.87 -3.52
C ALA A 86 -8.84 1.98 -4.05
N GLU A 87 -9.18 2.60 -5.19
CA GLU A 87 -8.44 3.71 -5.79
C GLU A 87 -8.44 4.93 -4.86
N ASP A 88 -9.57 5.25 -4.23
CA ASP A 88 -9.64 6.33 -3.26
C ASP A 88 -8.71 6.10 -2.06
N LEU A 89 -8.55 4.85 -1.61
CA LEU A 89 -7.57 4.51 -0.57
C LEU A 89 -6.14 4.57 -1.10
N GLU A 90 -5.86 4.01 -2.29
CA GLU A 90 -4.54 4.08 -2.93
C GLU A 90 -4.05 5.54 -3.06
N ARG A 91 -4.94 6.47 -3.42
CA ARG A 91 -4.66 7.91 -3.46
C ARG A 91 -4.21 8.48 -2.13
N GLU A 92 -4.64 7.92 -1.00
CA GLU A 92 -4.14 8.32 0.32
C GLU A 92 -2.74 7.75 0.59
N PHE A 93 -2.45 6.53 0.14
CA PHE A 93 -1.10 5.95 0.21
C PHE A 93 -0.09 6.70 -0.68
N LEU A 94 -0.49 7.12 -1.88
CA LEU A 94 0.34 7.90 -2.79
C LEU A 94 0.77 9.26 -2.22
N LYS A 95 0.06 9.77 -1.20
CA LYS A 95 0.37 11.05 -0.52
C LYS A 95 1.35 10.89 0.65
N ILE A 96 1.76 9.65 0.97
CA ILE A 96 2.73 9.40 2.04
C ILE A 96 4.09 9.99 1.64
N LYS A 97 4.71 10.71 2.58
CA LYS A 97 6.08 11.19 2.48
C LYS A 97 6.99 10.18 3.16
N TYR A 98 8.16 9.95 2.59
CA TYR A 98 9.09 8.93 3.04
C TYR A 98 10.34 9.56 3.66
N PHE A 99 10.82 8.95 4.75
CA PHE A 99 12.08 9.25 5.41
C PHE A 99 13.16 8.30 4.88
N LEU A 100 13.92 8.82 3.90
CA LEU A 100 14.98 8.11 3.18
C LEU A 100 16.28 8.92 3.32
N PRO A 101 17.02 8.75 4.43
CA PRO A 101 18.29 9.43 4.62
C PRO A 101 19.34 8.94 3.62
N ASP A 102 20.31 9.81 3.30
CA ASP A 102 21.44 9.44 2.45
C ASP A 102 22.49 8.62 3.23
N GLU A 103 22.56 8.82 4.55
CA GLU A 103 23.41 8.06 5.48
C GLU A 103 22.68 6.82 6.05
N PRO A 104 23.43 5.86 6.63
CA PRO A 104 22.85 4.68 7.27
C PRO A 104 21.77 5.04 8.29
N LYS A 105 20.66 4.30 8.23
CA LYS A 105 19.49 4.51 9.09
C LYS A 105 19.89 4.55 10.56
N GLU A 106 20.68 3.58 11.01
CA GLU A 106 21.13 3.45 12.40
C GLU A 106 21.92 4.69 12.85
N LEU A 107 22.79 5.20 11.98
CA LEU A 107 23.61 6.37 12.28
C LEU A 107 22.75 7.63 12.43
N VAL A 108 21.79 7.83 11.52
CA VAL A 108 20.83 8.95 11.59
C VAL A 108 19.93 8.83 12.82
N GLN A 109 19.48 7.63 13.15
CA GLN A 109 18.69 7.37 14.36
C GLN A 109 19.45 7.76 15.62
N SER A 110 20.70 7.28 15.74
CA SER A 110 21.53 7.51 16.92
C SER A 110 21.82 8.99 17.12
N VAL A 111 22.20 9.72 16.06
CA VAL A 111 22.52 11.15 16.19
C VAL A 111 21.28 11.98 16.57
N LEU A 112 20.11 11.68 15.98
CA LEU A 112 18.87 12.39 16.34
C LEU A 112 18.45 12.10 17.79
N GLY A 113 18.62 10.85 18.26
CA GLY A 113 18.33 10.46 19.64
C GLY A 113 19.27 11.12 20.65
N GLU A 114 20.57 11.14 20.37
CA GLU A 114 21.56 11.80 21.22
C GLU A 114 21.30 13.30 21.34
N LEU A 115 20.93 13.97 20.23
CA LEU A 115 20.58 15.39 20.25
C LEU A 115 19.37 15.68 21.15
N ASP A 116 18.32 14.85 21.08
CA ASP A 116 17.14 15.00 21.95
C ASP A 116 17.46 14.75 23.42
N ASN A 117 18.26 13.71 23.70
CA ASN A 117 18.68 13.39 25.06
C ASN A 117 19.53 14.51 25.65
N ASN A 118 20.51 15.00 24.90
CA ASN A 118 21.34 16.12 25.31
C ASN A 118 20.52 17.39 25.55
N GLU A 119 19.53 17.69 24.70
CA GLU A 119 18.65 18.83 24.92
C GLU A 119 17.83 18.68 26.22
N SER A 120 17.29 17.49 26.47
CA SER A 120 16.60 17.15 27.72
C SER A 120 17.51 17.32 28.94
N ASP A 121 18.71 16.75 28.89
CA ASP A 121 19.70 16.79 29.96
C ASP A 121 20.21 18.20 30.22
N MET A 122 20.40 19.02 29.17
CA MET A 122 20.71 20.44 29.30
C MET A 122 19.61 21.21 30.02
N ARG A 123 18.33 20.98 29.67
CA ARG A 123 17.18 21.62 30.35
C ARG A 123 17.11 21.19 31.81
N PHE A 124 17.30 19.90 32.09
CA PHE A 124 17.35 19.37 33.45
C PHE A 124 18.48 20.01 34.26
N ASN A 125 19.71 20.02 33.73
CA ASN A 125 20.88 20.60 34.39
C ASN A 125 20.72 22.09 34.65
N LYS A 126 20.06 22.82 33.75
CA LYS A 126 19.71 24.23 33.95
C LYS A 126 18.76 24.40 35.15
N HIS A 127 17.68 23.63 35.21
CA HIS A 127 16.76 23.69 36.35
C HIS A 127 17.40 23.22 37.66
N LEU A 128 18.29 22.23 37.60
CA LEU A 128 19.08 21.80 38.74
C LEU A 128 19.96 22.94 39.26
N ALA A 129 20.67 23.65 38.39
CA ALA A 129 21.49 24.81 38.76
C ALA A 129 20.66 25.94 39.39
N GLU A 130 19.50 26.27 38.81
CA GLU A 130 18.57 27.27 39.34
C GLU A 130 18.00 26.87 40.72
N GLY A 131 17.80 25.57 40.94
CA GLY A 131 17.34 25.02 42.21
C GLY A 131 18.43 25.05 43.29
N THR A 132 19.65 24.61 42.96
CA THR A 132 20.76 24.57 43.91
C THR A 132 21.26 25.97 44.29
N ALA A 133 21.16 26.96 43.40
CA ALA A 133 21.51 28.36 43.69
C ALA A 133 20.70 28.99 44.84
N LYS A 134 19.57 28.38 45.23
CA LYS A 134 18.70 28.85 46.32
C LYS A 134 19.08 28.29 47.69
N PHE A 135 20.08 27.43 47.77
CA PHE A 135 20.51 26.82 49.03
C PHE A 135 21.32 27.83 49.84
N GLU A 136 21.02 27.95 51.13
CA GLU A 136 21.82 28.79 52.05
C GLU A 136 23.22 28.20 52.32
N ASN A 137 23.34 26.86 52.26
CA ASN A 137 24.60 26.15 52.45
C ASN A 137 25.19 25.77 51.09
N GLN A 138 26.26 26.48 50.70
CA GLN A 138 26.99 26.28 49.44
C GLN A 138 27.51 24.84 49.28
N GLN A 139 28.08 24.26 50.34
CA GLN A 139 28.64 22.91 50.29
C GLN A 139 27.57 21.86 50.01
N LYS A 140 26.38 22.03 50.59
CA LYS A 140 25.21 21.20 50.31
C LYS A 140 24.67 21.40 48.89
N ALA A 141 24.74 22.63 48.37
CA ALA A 141 24.35 22.95 46.99
C ALA A 141 25.24 22.22 45.97
N ASP A 142 26.56 22.27 46.18
CA ASP A 142 27.56 21.65 45.30
C ASP A 142 27.45 20.12 45.32
N GLU A 143 27.18 19.52 46.49
CA GLU A 143 26.96 18.08 46.63
C GLU A 143 25.70 17.63 45.87
N VAL A 144 24.58 18.34 46.03
CA VAL A 144 23.32 18.04 45.32
C VAL A 144 23.47 18.21 43.82
N TYR A 145 24.13 19.27 43.37
CA TYR A 145 24.38 19.50 41.95
C TYR A 145 25.23 18.38 41.35
N SER A 146 26.40 18.11 41.94
CA SER A 146 27.34 17.10 41.43
C SER A 146 26.74 15.70 41.38
N ARG A 147 25.87 15.35 42.36
CA ARG A 147 25.23 14.04 42.43
C ARG A 147 24.16 13.83 41.36
N ASN A 148 23.46 14.89 40.96
CA ASN A 148 22.31 14.79 40.04
C ASN A 148 22.62 15.29 38.63
N TYR A 149 23.78 15.92 38.41
CA TYR A 149 24.18 16.43 37.12
C TYR A 149 24.17 15.32 36.05
N MET A 150 23.43 15.56 34.98
CA MET A 150 23.33 14.66 33.84
C MET A 150 24.51 14.93 32.89
N LYS A 151 25.37 13.95 32.68
CA LYS A 151 26.49 14.07 31.75
C LYS A 151 25.98 13.98 30.31
N LEU A 152 26.36 14.94 29.48
CA LEU A 152 26.06 14.93 28.05
C LEU A 152 26.94 13.91 27.30
N ASP A 153 26.36 13.29 26.29
CA ASP A 153 27.01 12.31 25.42
C ASP A 153 27.21 12.88 24.01
N TYR A 154 28.29 12.54 23.34
CA TYR A 154 28.62 13.03 22.00
C TYR A 154 29.10 11.91 21.06
N ASP A 155 29.01 10.66 21.49
CA ASP A 155 29.52 9.52 20.73
C ASP A 155 28.82 9.37 19.36
N ALA A 156 27.50 9.53 19.30
CA ALA A 156 26.74 9.45 18.06
C ALA A 156 26.98 10.66 17.14
N GLN A 157 27.08 11.88 17.70
CA GLN A 157 27.46 13.06 16.92
C GLN A 157 28.87 12.92 16.34
N ASN A 158 29.83 12.41 17.12
CA ASN A 158 31.19 12.18 16.64
C ASN A 158 31.22 11.11 15.53
N ALA A 159 30.53 9.98 15.73
CA ALA A 159 30.40 8.94 14.71
C ALA A 159 29.75 9.46 13.42
N PHE A 160 28.72 10.32 13.54
CA PHE A 160 28.09 10.94 12.38
C PHE A 160 29.06 11.86 11.63
N ARG A 161 29.83 12.69 12.35
CA ARG A 161 30.84 13.57 11.76
C ARG A 161 31.94 12.79 11.04
N ASP A 162 32.43 11.73 11.67
CA ASP A 162 33.45 10.86 11.09
C ASP A 162 32.94 10.22 9.80
N TYR A 163 31.70 9.72 9.79
CA TYR A 163 31.08 9.17 8.59
C TYR A 163 30.95 10.22 7.48
N VAL A 164 30.46 11.42 7.80
CA VAL A 164 30.32 12.52 6.83
C VAL A 164 31.67 12.83 6.20
N TRP A 165 32.73 13.00 7.01
CA TRP A 165 34.06 13.28 6.49
C TRP A 165 34.62 12.15 5.62
N GLN A 166 34.47 10.90 6.03
CA GLN A 166 34.92 9.74 5.27
C GLN A 166 34.29 9.71 3.86
N ASN A 167 33.01 10.09 3.76
CA ASN A 167 32.22 10.07 2.53
C ASN A 167 32.18 11.42 1.78
N THR A 168 32.88 12.45 2.27
CA THR A 168 33.09 13.70 1.52
C THR A 168 33.99 13.43 0.30
N ASP A 169 33.71 14.11 -0.82
CA ASP A 169 34.49 13.95 -2.04
C ASP A 169 35.95 14.43 -1.89
N GLU A 170 36.86 13.80 -2.63
CA GLU A 170 38.30 14.08 -2.52
C GLU A 170 38.64 15.53 -2.85
N ARG A 171 37.92 16.16 -3.78
CA ARG A 171 38.14 17.57 -4.13
C ARG A 171 37.83 18.47 -2.95
N THR A 172 36.77 18.21 -2.19
CA THR A 172 36.49 18.93 -0.95
C THR A 172 37.58 18.67 0.09
N LYS A 173 38.04 17.41 0.26
CA LYS A 173 39.15 17.10 1.18
C LYS A 173 40.46 17.80 0.79
N GLU A 174 40.70 18.04 -0.50
CA GLU A 174 41.86 18.81 -0.99
C GLU A 174 41.79 20.31 -0.63
N VAL A 175 40.59 20.86 -0.47
CA VAL A 175 40.37 22.27 -0.11
C VAL A 175 40.55 22.49 1.39
N TYR A 176 39.99 21.62 2.23
CA TYR A 176 39.99 21.75 3.68
C TYR A 176 41.13 20.92 4.30
N LYS A 177 42.30 21.54 4.51
CA LYS A 177 43.50 20.83 5.01
C LYS A 177 43.78 21.04 6.50
N GLU A 178 43.49 22.24 7.01
CA GLU A 178 43.79 22.57 8.40
C GLU A 178 42.69 22.06 9.35
N PRO A 179 43.03 21.58 10.56
CA PRO A 179 42.05 21.03 11.50
C PRO A 179 40.86 21.95 11.82
N PHE A 180 41.09 23.27 11.89
CA PHE A 180 40.02 24.23 12.14
C PHE A 180 39.06 24.38 10.95
N GLN A 181 39.57 24.29 9.72
CA GLN A 181 38.78 24.38 8.49
C GLN A 181 37.92 23.13 8.30
N ILE A 182 38.51 21.96 8.56
CA ILE A 182 37.77 20.68 8.55
C ILE A 182 36.66 20.71 9.60
N LYS A 183 36.95 21.21 10.81
CA LYS A 183 35.95 21.34 11.86
C LYS A 183 34.78 22.24 11.45
N GLU A 184 35.07 23.43 10.91
CA GLU A 184 34.06 24.40 10.47
C GLU A 184 33.17 23.83 9.35
N TYR A 185 33.79 23.20 8.34
CA TYR A 185 33.07 22.49 7.27
C TYR A 185 32.14 21.40 7.84
N LEU A 186 32.65 20.56 8.73
CA LEU A 186 31.86 19.48 9.33
C LEU A 186 30.75 20.00 10.23
N ASP A 187 30.99 21.09 10.99
CA ASP A 187 29.94 21.75 11.80
C ASP A 187 28.77 22.20 10.92
N GLU A 188 29.07 22.84 9.78
CA GLU A 188 28.05 23.33 8.84
C GLU A 188 27.32 22.18 8.12
N GLU A 189 28.07 21.25 7.52
CA GLU A 189 27.47 20.19 6.71
C GLU A 189 26.69 19.18 7.56
N CYS A 190 27.19 18.83 8.76
CA CYS A 190 26.45 17.95 9.67
C CYS A 190 25.16 18.63 10.15
N LYS A 191 25.21 19.91 10.51
CA LYS A 191 24.02 20.68 10.91
C LYS A 191 22.96 20.65 9.81
N LYS A 192 23.36 20.96 8.57
CA LYS A 192 22.47 20.97 7.41
C LYS A 192 21.83 19.59 7.16
N LYS A 193 22.60 18.50 7.26
CA LYS A 193 22.08 17.13 7.13
C LYS A 193 21.10 16.78 8.26
N ILE A 194 21.44 17.07 9.51
CA ILE A 194 20.58 16.83 10.67
C ILE A 194 19.25 17.61 10.56
N GLU A 195 19.30 18.87 10.12
CA GLU A 195 18.10 19.68 9.86
C GLU A 195 17.26 19.14 8.70
N LYS A 196 17.89 18.60 7.65
CA LYS A 196 17.20 17.90 6.56
C LYS A 196 16.48 16.66 7.10
N TYR A 197 17.15 15.80 7.88
CA TYR A 197 16.56 14.57 8.40
C TYR A 197 15.46 14.82 9.43
N SER A 198 15.63 15.81 10.28
CA SER A 198 14.59 16.21 11.23
C SER A 198 13.32 16.65 10.49
N ARG A 199 13.46 17.47 9.44
CA ARG A 199 12.32 17.89 8.60
C ARG A 199 11.69 16.72 7.85
N GLN A 200 12.49 15.84 7.24
CA GLN A 200 11.97 14.67 6.53
C GLN A 200 11.22 13.72 7.47
N LEU A 201 11.75 13.47 8.67
CA LEU A 201 11.10 12.66 9.69
C LEU A 201 9.75 13.26 10.08
N GLU A 202 9.69 14.56 10.38
CA GLU A 202 8.44 15.24 10.71
C GLU A 202 7.42 15.22 9.57
N ASP A 203 7.88 15.45 8.35
CA ASP A 203 7.05 15.38 7.16
C ASP A 203 6.46 13.99 6.95
N ALA A 204 7.27 12.93 7.16
CA ALA A 204 6.82 11.55 7.10
C ALA A 204 5.75 11.27 8.17
N MET A 205 6.03 11.61 9.44
CA MET A 205 5.07 11.46 10.55
C MET A 205 3.75 12.16 10.27
N ARG A 206 3.79 13.41 9.77
CA ARG A 206 2.58 14.17 9.42
C ARG A 206 1.80 13.52 8.28
N SER A 207 2.48 12.94 7.30
CA SER A 207 1.82 12.24 6.20
C SER A 207 1.07 10.99 6.67
N PHE A 208 1.64 10.23 7.60
CA PHE A 208 0.98 9.07 8.22
C PHE A 208 -0.19 9.49 9.13
N LEU A 209 -0.06 10.58 9.88
CA LEU A 209 -1.15 11.09 10.74
C LEU A 209 -2.45 11.36 9.98
N ARG A 210 -2.39 11.67 8.67
CA ARG A 210 -3.58 11.83 7.83
C ARG A 210 -4.47 10.59 7.81
N PHE A 211 -3.91 9.40 8.05
CA PHE A 211 -4.66 8.15 8.11
C PHE A 211 -5.58 8.04 9.33
N GLN A 212 -5.50 8.94 10.32
CA GLN A 212 -6.48 8.99 11.41
C GLN A 212 -7.92 9.16 10.88
N GLU A 213 -8.09 9.97 9.83
CA GLU A 213 -9.40 10.27 9.24
C GLU A 213 -9.83 9.26 8.16
N VAL A 214 -8.90 8.47 7.63
CA VAL A 214 -9.17 7.49 6.59
C VAL A 214 -10.13 6.42 7.11
N ARG A 215 -11.26 6.23 6.42
CA ARG A 215 -12.29 5.24 6.77
C ARG A 215 -12.26 4.08 5.79
N THR A 216 -12.38 2.87 6.31
CA THR A 216 -12.41 1.64 5.50
C THR A 216 -13.80 0.98 5.43
N ASN A 217 -14.81 1.65 5.99
CA ASN A 217 -16.19 1.15 6.03
C ASN A 217 -16.78 1.04 4.62
N ALA A 218 -16.48 2.00 3.74
CA ALA A 218 -16.91 1.95 2.34
C ALA A 218 -16.34 0.70 1.64
N LEU A 219 -15.04 0.43 1.82
CA LEU A 219 -14.37 -0.75 1.27
C LEU A 219 -15.01 -2.05 1.77
N THR A 220 -15.38 -2.10 3.06
CA THR A 220 -16.06 -3.26 3.66
C THR A 220 -17.48 -3.43 3.13
N ALA A 221 -18.21 -2.34 2.92
CA ALA A 221 -19.55 -2.38 2.36
C ALA A 221 -19.54 -2.93 0.93
N VAL A 222 -18.72 -2.34 0.04
CA VAL A 222 -18.62 -2.79 -1.36
C VAL A 222 -18.11 -4.23 -1.47
N TYR A 223 -17.19 -4.66 -0.59
CA TYR A 223 -16.77 -6.06 -0.54
C TYR A 223 -17.90 -7.01 -0.11
N GLY A 224 -18.76 -6.57 0.82
CA GLY A 224 -19.93 -7.31 1.26
C GLY A 224 -21.02 -7.44 0.21
N GLU A 225 -21.14 -6.46 -0.70
CA GLU A 225 -22.13 -6.46 -1.78
C GLU A 225 -21.82 -7.46 -2.90
N MET A 226 -20.55 -7.87 -3.05
CA MET A 226 -20.15 -8.88 -4.03
C MET A 226 -20.74 -10.26 -3.68
N ASP A 227 -21.73 -10.71 -4.45
CA ASP A 227 -22.31 -12.06 -4.38
C ASP A 227 -22.61 -12.59 -5.79
N PHE A 228 -21.56 -13.06 -6.47
CA PHE A 228 -21.66 -13.54 -7.85
C PHE A 228 -22.35 -14.92 -7.92
N LEU A 229 -23.02 -15.20 -9.04
CA LEU A 229 -23.53 -16.51 -9.40
C LEU A 229 -22.41 -17.43 -9.93
N PHE A 230 -21.51 -16.87 -10.75
CA PHE A 230 -20.40 -17.59 -11.38
C PHE A 230 -19.05 -17.13 -10.82
N ALA A 231 -18.10 -18.06 -10.69
CA ALA A 231 -16.73 -17.78 -10.22
C ALA A 231 -16.66 -16.99 -8.89
N ASN A 232 -17.72 -17.05 -8.07
CA ASN A 232 -17.85 -16.21 -6.88
C ASN A 232 -16.70 -16.42 -5.90
N LYS A 233 -16.43 -17.68 -5.58
CA LYS A 233 -15.38 -18.05 -4.63
C LYS A 233 -13.99 -17.61 -5.12
N SER A 234 -13.66 -17.87 -6.39
CA SER A 234 -12.33 -17.53 -6.92
C SER A 234 -12.11 -16.02 -7.01
N ILE A 235 -13.08 -15.28 -7.55
CA ILE A 235 -12.96 -13.82 -7.71
C ILE A 235 -12.95 -13.15 -6.32
N ARG A 236 -13.92 -13.47 -5.45
CA ARG A 236 -13.98 -12.86 -4.12
C ARG A 236 -12.78 -13.21 -3.26
N ASN A 237 -12.28 -14.45 -3.30
CA ASN A 237 -11.10 -14.81 -2.51
C ASN A 237 -9.87 -14.03 -2.97
N ARG A 238 -9.65 -13.89 -4.29
CA ARG A 238 -8.52 -13.08 -4.77
C ARG A 238 -8.67 -11.63 -4.35
N ILE A 239 -9.83 -11.01 -4.56
CA ILE A 239 -10.07 -9.62 -4.14
C ILE A 239 -9.91 -9.46 -2.63
N TYR A 240 -10.37 -10.45 -1.85
CA TYR A 240 -10.20 -10.48 -0.40
C TYR A 240 -8.73 -10.46 -0.01
N GLU A 241 -7.96 -11.45 -0.47
CA GLU A 241 -6.57 -11.65 -0.07
C GLU A 241 -5.62 -10.58 -0.63
N LYS A 242 -5.81 -10.18 -1.88
CA LYS A 242 -4.86 -9.35 -2.61
C LYS A 242 -5.16 -7.85 -2.57
N LEU A 243 -6.40 -7.46 -2.29
CA LEU A 243 -6.81 -6.06 -2.30
C LEU A 243 -7.43 -5.64 -0.97
N TYR A 244 -8.58 -6.20 -0.61
CA TYR A 244 -9.36 -5.81 0.56
C TYR A 244 -8.59 -5.95 1.88
N GLN A 245 -8.06 -7.16 2.15
CA GLN A 245 -7.39 -7.46 3.40
C GLN A 245 -6.05 -6.72 3.49
N ARG A 246 -5.32 -6.57 2.38
CA ARG A 246 -4.08 -5.78 2.35
C ARG A 246 -4.33 -4.32 2.72
N LEU A 247 -5.32 -3.67 2.09
CA LEU A 247 -5.71 -2.30 2.41
C LEU A 247 -6.12 -2.15 3.89
N LEU A 248 -6.95 -3.06 4.40
CA LEU A 248 -7.40 -3.00 5.79
C LEU A 248 -6.26 -3.15 6.79
N ASN A 249 -5.39 -4.14 6.57
CA ASN A 249 -4.28 -4.42 7.47
C ASN A 249 -3.31 -3.25 7.49
N GLU A 250 -3.01 -2.66 6.33
CA GLU A 250 -2.06 -1.55 6.23
C GLU A 250 -2.60 -0.28 6.88
N VAL A 251 -3.87 0.07 6.62
CA VAL A 251 -4.52 1.21 7.30
C VAL A 251 -4.54 0.99 8.82
N ARG A 252 -4.79 -0.23 9.28
CA ARG A 252 -4.77 -0.56 10.71
C ARG A 252 -3.37 -0.38 11.31
N LEU A 253 -2.34 -0.89 10.64
CA LEU A 253 -0.94 -0.77 11.08
C LEU A 253 -0.54 0.71 11.21
N ILE A 254 -0.83 1.52 10.19
CA ILE A 254 -0.55 2.97 10.23
C ILE A 254 -1.29 3.64 11.40
N LYS A 255 -2.58 3.33 11.60
CA LYS A 255 -3.37 3.91 12.70
C LYS A 255 -2.84 3.54 14.08
N GLU A 256 -2.33 2.32 14.25
CA GLU A 256 -1.72 1.88 15.50
C GLU A 256 -0.48 2.72 15.84
N LYS A 257 0.37 3.01 14.86
CA LYS A 257 1.57 3.83 15.04
C LYS A 257 1.28 5.33 15.17
N ASN A 258 0.20 5.83 14.56
CA ASN A 258 -0.20 7.24 14.63
C ASN A 258 -0.38 7.77 16.05
N PHE A 259 -0.73 6.91 17.02
CA PHE A 259 -0.78 7.30 18.43
C PHE A 259 0.58 7.85 18.92
N HIS A 260 1.69 7.22 18.53
CA HIS A 260 3.03 7.62 18.93
C HIS A 260 3.47 8.93 18.27
N PHE A 261 3.09 9.15 17.00
CA PHE A 261 3.35 10.41 16.31
C PHE A 261 2.60 11.58 16.95
N GLN A 262 1.35 11.35 17.39
CA GLN A 262 0.58 12.37 18.09
C GLN A 262 1.22 12.76 19.43
N LEU A 263 1.70 11.78 20.22
CA LEU A 263 2.39 12.06 21.48
C LEU A 263 3.66 12.91 21.29
N TYR A 264 4.39 12.67 20.20
CA TYR A 264 5.58 13.44 19.82
C TYR A 264 5.21 14.90 19.52
N PHE A 265 4.24 15.14 18.64
CA PHE A 265 3.85 16.51 18.29
C PHE A 265 3.15 17.27 19.43
N ASP A 266 2.47 16.56 20.34
CA ASP A 266 1.89 17.14 21.55
C ASP A 266 2.95 17.49 22.61
N GLY A 267 4.22 17.10 22.43
CA GLY A 267 5.28 17.28 23.42
C GLY A 267 5.09 16.43 24.68
N LYS A 268 4.29 15.35 24.60
CA LYS A 268 3.91 14.49 25.73
C LYS A 268 4.72 13.19 25.79
N GLY A 269 5.59 12.94 24.82
CA GLY A 269 6.52 11.82 24.86
C GLY A 269 7.08 11.45 23.50
N GLY A 270 8.11 10.62 23.51
CA GLY A 270 8.84 10.17 22.32
C GLY A 270 9.97 11.11 21.93
N ASN A 271 11.12 10.54 21.57
CA ASN A 271 12.23 11.23 20.93
C ASN A 271 12.30 10.83 19.46
N ARG A 272 13.04 11.58 18.65
CA ARG A 272 13.21 11.37 17.21
C ARG A 272 13.73 9.96 16.90
N ALA A 273 14.65 9.42 17.71
CA ALA A 273 15.15 8.05 17.51
C ALA A 273 14.04 6.99 17.56
N VAL A 274 13.11 7.08 18.51
CA VAL A 274 11.95 6.19 18.58
C VAL A 274 11.01 6.40 17.39
N GLN A 275 10.80 7.65 16.97
CA GLN A 275 9.98 7.93 15.80
C GLN A 275 10.58 7.38 14.50
N CYS A 276 11.92 7.39 14.36
CA CYS A 276 12.60 6.74 13.24
C CYS A 276 12.24 5.25 13.15
N SER A 277 12.26 4.52 14.27
CA SER A 277 11.90 3.09 14.30
C SER A 277 10.46 2.86 13.81
N PHE A 278 9.49 3.64 14.28
CA PHE A 278 8.10 3.50 13.84
C PHE A 278 7.92 3.84 12.36
N ILE A 279 8.60 4.88 11.86
CA ILE A 279 8.54 5.25 10.46
C ILE A 279 9.16 4.16 9.59
N TRP A 280 10.31 3.60 9.94
CA TRP A 280 10.92 2.52 9.15
C TRP A 280 10.10 1.24 9.16
N GLU A 281 9.51 0.87 10.31
CA GLU A 281 8.59 -0.27 10.39
C GLU A 281 7.39 -0.09 9.43
N LEU A 282 6.82 1.11 9.33
CA LEU A 282 5.76 1.40 8.36
C LEU A 282 6.26 1.44 6.92
N GLN A 283 7.48 1.89 6.69
CA GLN A 283 8.04 1.95 5.34
C GLN A 283 8.40 0.58 4.78
N ASP A 284 8.76 -0.38 5.64
CA ASP A 284 9.13 -1.74 5.23
C ASP A 284 7.95 -2.50 4.59
N SER A 285 6.70 -2.19 4.98
CA SER A 285 5.49 -2.76 4.34
C SER A 285 5.08 -2.02 3.07
N LEU A 286 5.52 -0.76 2.90
CA LEU A 286 5.08 0.12 1.82
C LEU A 286 6.06 0.18 0.64
N LEU A 287 7.34 0.02 0.92
CA LEU A 287 8.41 0.24 -0.04
C LEU A 287 9.04 -1.06 -0.53
N SER A 288 9.61 -0.98 -1.74
CA SER A 288 10.67 -1.89 -2.15
C SER A 288 11.85 -1.07 -2.65
N GLU A 289 13.00 -1.72 -2.77
CA GLU A 289 14.20 -1.13 -3.32
C GLU A 289 14.92 -2.12 -4.23
N ASP A 290 15.63 -1.58 -5.21
CA ASP A 290 16.69 -2.30 -5.91
C ASP A 290 18.05 -1.64 -5.63
N GLU A 291 19.06 -1.95 -6.44
CA GLU A 291 20.40 -1.37 -6.31
C GLU A 291 20.41 0.17 -6.43
N ASN A 292 19.44 0.73 -7.14
CA ASN A 292 19.50 2.10 -7.64
C ASN A 292 18.34 2.98 -7.17
N CYS A 293 17.18 2.40 -6.86
CA CYS A 293 15.95 3.15 -6.67
C CYS A 293 15.10 2.61 -5.53
N TYR A 294 14.30 3.50 -4.93
CA TYR A 294 13.20 3.16 -4.04
C TYR A 294 11.86 3.23 -4.80
N TYR A 295 10.93 2.34 -4.47
CA TYR A 295 9.62 2.24 -5.12
C TYR A 295 8.49 2.17 -4.10
N GLN A 296 7.36 2.80 -4.40
CA GLN A 296 6.10 2.64 -3.67
C GLN A 296 5.44 1.28 -4.02
N GLN A 297 6.06 0.19 -3.56
CA GLN A 297 5.67 -1.17 -3.95
C GLN A 297 4.22 -1.49 -3.58
N PHE A 298 3.77 -1.03 -2.41
CA PHE A 298 2.40 -1.28 -1.97
C PHE A 298 1.37 -0.65 -2.93
N SER A 299 1.55 0.61 -3.31
CA SER A 299 0.67 1.29 -4.28
C SER A 299 0.71 0.62 -5.66
N PHE A 300 1.90 0.21 -6.12
CA PHE A 300 2.03 -0.55 -7.37
C PHE A 300 1.26 -1.87 -7.33
N ASP A 301 1.42 -2.66 -6.26
CA ASP A 301 0.71 -3.93 -6.08
C ASP A 301 -0.81 -3.73 -6.08
N LEU A 302 -1.30 -2.67 -5.41
CA LEU A 302 -2.72 -2.33 -5.40
C LEU A 302 -3.22 -2.01 -6.80
N ALA A 303 -2.50 -1.18 -7.56
CA ALA A 303 -2.88 -0.81 -8.92
C ALA A 303 -2.95 -2.02 -9.85
N VAL A 304 -2.01 -2.97 -9.74
CA VAL A 304 -2.07 -4.23 -10.50
C VAL A 304 -3.35 -5.02 -10.18
N GLU A 305 -3.71 -5.14 -8.91
CA GLU A 305 -4.90 -5.88 -8.50
C GLU A 305 -6.20 -5.12 -8.80
N MET A 306 -6.18 -3.79 -8.81
CA MET A 306 -7.30 -2.96 -9.26
C MET A 306 -7.58 -3.15 -10.76
N VAL A 307 -6.54 -3.20 -11.60
CA VAL A 307 -6.69 -3.54 -13.03
C VAL A 307 -7.26 -4.96 -13.18
N GLN A 308 -6.82 -5.91 -12.36
CA GLN A 308 -7.37 -7.26 -12.35
C GLN A 308 -8.87 -7.29 -11.96
N VAL A 309 -9.32 -6.41 -11.06
CA VAL A 309 -10.76 -6.24 -10.75
C VAL A 309 -11.53 -5.77 -11.97
N LEU A 310 -11.00 -4.82 -12.74
CA LEU A 310 -11.61 -4.36 -14.00
C LEU A 310 -11.65 -5.47 -15.06
N VAL A 311 -10.64 -6.33 -15.13
CA VAL A 311 -10.69 -7.55 -15.97
C VAL A 311 -11.85 -8.44 -15.58
N TYR A 312 -12.11 -8.62 -14.28
CA TYR A 312 -13.26 -9.41 -13.83
C TYR A 312 -14.60 -8.79 -14.18
N ALA A 313 -14.66 -7.47 -14.33
CA ALA A 313 -15.87 -6.74 -14.74
C ALA A 313 -16.08 -6.86 -16.26
N ASN A 314 -15.05 -6.56 -17.05
CA ASN A 314 -15.17 -6.33 -18.50
C ASN A 314 -14.80 -7.55 -19.36
N GLY A 315 -14.13 -8.55 -18.79
CA GLY A 315 -13.75 -9.80 -19.45
C GLY A 315 -12.38 -9.77 -20.12
N ASN A 316 -11.86 -8.59 -20.48
CA ASN A 316 -10.51 -8.39 -21.04
C ASN A 316 -9.86 -7.16 -20.37
N ALA A 317 -8.52 -7.16 -20.24
CA ALA A 317 -7.72 -5.94 -20.06
C ALA A 317 -6.89 -5.69 -21.31
N ASN A 318 -6.66 -4.43 -21.63
CA ASN A 318 -5.57 -4.08 -22.52
C ASN A 318 -4.25 -4.21 -21.74
N MET A 319 -3.21 -4.82 -22.34
CA MET A 319 -1.90 -4.96 -21.68
C MET A 319 -1.32 -3.60 -21.22
N GLY A 320 -1.66 -2.50 -21.90
CA GLY A 320 -1.27 -1.14 -21.52
C GLY A 320 -2.04 -0.54 -20.35
N GLU A 321 -3.05 -1.23 -19.80
CA GLU A 321 -3.77 -0.80 -18.59
C GLU A 321 -3.04 -1.23 -17.31
N PHE A 322 -2.15 -2.21 -17.38
CA PHE A 322 -1.34 -2.59 -16.23
C PHE A 322 -0.31 -1.50 -15.89
N PRO A 323 -0.13 -1.16 -14.61
CA PRO A 323 0.82 -0.14 -14.21
C PRO A 323 2.26 -0.58 -14.51
N GLU A 324 3.10 0.39 -14.87
CA GLU A 324 4.55 0.20 -15.00
C GLU A 324 5.21 0.55 -13.67
N LYS A 325 6.08 -0.34 -13.16
CA LYS A 325 6.76 -0.15 -11.85
C LYS A 325 7.51 1.19 -11.77
N ASN A 326 8.09 1.65 -12.87
CA ASN A 326 8.83 2.92 -12.94
C ASN A 326 7.96 4.15 -12.61
N ARG A 327 6.64 4.09 -12.81
CA ARG A 327 5.72 5.19 -12.42
C ARG A 327 5.58 5.34 -10.90
N TYR A 328 5.99 4.33 -10.15
CA TYR A 328 5.97 4.27 -8.70
C TYR A 328 7.37 4.43 -8.09
N MET A 329 8.36 4.83 -8.89
CA MET A 329 9.70 5.17 -8.42
C MET A 329 9.66 6.46 -7.60
N LEU A 330 10.28 6.45 -6.42
CA LEU A 330 10.35 7.59 -5.51
C LEU A 330 11.57 8.47 -5.78
N CYS A 331 12.74 7.88 -5.64
CA CYS A 331 14.02 8.54 -5.80
C CYS A 331 15.12 7.52 -6.05
N THR A 332 16.24 8.02 -6.56
CA THR A 332 17.47 7.27 -6.72
C THR A 332 18.26 7.24 -5.42
N LYS A 333 19.01 6.16 -5.20
CA LYS A 333 19.91 5.97 -4.07
C LYS A 333 21.18 6.82 -4.23
N PRO A 334 21.85 7.17 -3.12
CA PRO A 334 23.18 7.76 -3.17
C PRO A 334 24.13 6.93 -4.05
N GLY A 335 24.97 7.63 -4.82
CA GLY A 335 25.91 6.99 -5.75
C GLY A 335 25.32 6.55 -7.09
N TYR A 336 24.01 6.72 -7.32
CA TYR A 336 23.36 6.26 -8.56
C TYR A 336 23.99 6.82 -9.83
N TYR A 337 24.20 8.14 -9.91
CA TYR A 337 24.76 8.76 -11.09
C TYR A 337 26.22 8.35 -11.34
N GLN A 338 26.99 8.12 -10.28
CA GLN A 338 28.35 7.60 -10.39
C GLN A 338 28.36 6.16 -10.92
N ARG A 339 27.44 5.30 -10.45
CA ARG A 339 27.28 3.94 -10.99
C ARG A 339 26.85 3.96 -12.45
N LEU A 340 25.89 4.82 -12.81
CA LEU A 340 25.41 4.97 -14.18
C LEU A 340 26.52 5.46 -15.11
N GLN A 341 27.31 6.44 -14.67
CA GLN A 341 28.45 6.95 -15.44
C GLN A 341 29.50 5.86 -15.65
N LYS A 342 29.86 5.13 -14.58
CA LYS A 342 30.81 4.02 -14.67
C LYS A 342 30.33 2.93 -15.64
N GLN A 343 29.06 2.57 -15.57
CA GLN A 343 28.45 1.60 -16.48
C GLN A 343 28.47 2.10 -17.94
N TRP A 344 28.17 3.38 -18.18
CA TRP A 344 28.26 3.97 -19.51
C TRP A 344 29.70 4.00 -20.04
N GLU A 345 30.68 4.27 -19.18
CA GLU A 345 32.11 4.22 -19.53
C GLU A 345 32.57 2.79 -19.85
N GLU A 346 32.09 1.78 -19.11
CA GLU A 346 32.35 0.36 -19.38
C GLU A 346 31.70 -0.10 -20.69
N ASP A 347 30.42 0.22 -20.91
CA ASP A 347 29.66 -0.18 -22.11
C ASP A 347 30.20 0.46 -23.41
N ASN A 348 30.73 1.69 -23.34
CA ASN A 348 31.30 2.37 -24.51
C ASN A 348 32.81 2.16 -24.67
N GLY A 349 33.54 1.90 -23.58
CA GLY A 349 34.94 1.49 -23.66
C GLY A 349 35.10 0.11 -24.31
N GLU A 350 34.17 -0.82 -24.09
CA GLU A 350 34.17 -2.13 -24.78
C GLU A 350 33.81 -2.05 -26.28
N ASN A 351 33.11 -1.01 -26.73
CA ASN A 351 32.78 -0.83 -28.15
C ASN A 351 33.97 -0.28 -28.95
N ASP A 352 34.79 0.59 -28.35
CA ASP A 352 36.02 1.09 -28.99
C ASP A 352 37.06 -0.04 -29.20
N GLU A 353 37.16 -1.03 -28.30
CA GLU A 353 38.06 -2.19 -28.48
C GLU A 353 37.58 -3.22 -29.53
N ARG A 354 36.30 -3.16 -29.95
CA ARG A 354 35.73 -4.03 -31.00
C ARG A 354 35.74 -3.41 -32.40
N GLU A 355 35.89 -2.09 -32.52
CA GLU A 355 36.06 -1.43 -33.83
C GLU A 355 37.54 -1.40 -34.28
N ASP A 356 38.48 -1.68 -33.38
CA ASP A 356 39.93 -1.76 -33.64
C ASP A 356 40.47 -3.19 -33.88
N ASN A 357 39.59 -4.20 -34.00
CA ASN A 357 39.93 -5.58 -34.43
C ASN A 357 39.18 -5.95 -35.72
#